data_AF-A0A2G4EYU2-F1
#
_entry.id   AF-A0A2G4EYU2-F1
#
_cell.length_a   1.000
_cell.length_b   1.000
_cell.length_c   1.000
_cell.angle_alpha   90.00
_cell.angle_beta   90.00
_cell.angle_gamma   90.00
#
_symmetry.space_group_name_H-M   'P 1'
#
loop_
_entity.id
_entity.type
_entity.pdbx_description
1 polymer ?
#
loop_
_entity_poly.entity_id
_entity_poly.type
_entity_poly.pdbx_seq_one_letter_code
_entity_poly.pdbx_strand_id
1 'polypeptide(L)'
;MDEFVRKAAALGLPAIMLLIVMATTGLAGAAAITTALATLGGPAGMLGGIALLGIIGLATEMLSKYGLEALLIAIYRQRIQNGESRLNIRKEIRKLPISRELRRRLDEEFGC
;
A
#
# COMPACT_ATOMS: atom_id res chain seq x y z
N MET A 1 2.70 18.66 -15.67
CA MET A 1 2.86 18.74 -14.21
C MET A 1 2.30 17.52 -13.49
N ASP A 2 1.17 16.97 -13.94
CA ASP A 2 0.51 15.82 -13.30
C ASP A 2 1.38 14.56 -13.19
N GLU A 3 2.23 14.27 -14.18
CA GLU A 3 3.03 13.04 -14.16
C GLU A 3 4.15 13.08 -13.11
N PHE A 4 4.77 14.24 -12.90
CA PHE A 4 5.80 14.40 -11.87
C PHE A 4 5.21 14.34 -10.47
N VAL A 5 4.06 14.99 -10.25
CA VAL A 5 3.34 14.94 -8.97
C VAL A 5 2.83 13.52 -8.70
N ARG A 6 2.34 12.81 -9.72
CA ARG A 6 1.90 11.41 -9.60
C ARG A 6 3.05 10.46 -9.28
N LYS A 7 4.21 10.63 -9.91
CA LYS A 7 5.43 9.86 -9.59
C LYS A 7 5.98 10.19 -8.19
N ALA A 8 5.91 11.45 -7.78
CA ALA A 8 6.27 11.87 -6.43
C ALA A 8 5.31 11.30 -5.37
N ALA A 9 4.01 11.24 -5.66
CA ALA A 9 3.01 10.59 -4.80
C ALA A 9 3.23 9.07 -4.72
N ALA A 10 3.61 8.42 -5.83
CA ALA A 10 3.93 7.00 -5.87
C ALA A 10 5.19 6.64 -5.05
N LEU A 11 6.10 7.59 -4.82
CA LEU A 11 7.25 7.43 -3.95
C LEU A 11 6.91 7.45 -2.45
N GLY A 12 5.69 7.83 -2.06
CA GLY A 12 5.30 7.93 -0.64
C GLY A 12 5.43 6.61 0.13
N LEU A 13 4.89 5.52 -0.41
CA LEU A 13 4.97 4.18 0.21
C LEU A 13 6.42 3.66 0.30
N PRO A 14 7.20 3.66 -0.79
CA PRO A 14 8.63 3.33 -0.75
C PRO A 14 9.42 4.17 0.27
N ALA A 15 9.15 5.48 0.35
CA ALA A 15 9.86 6.39 1.25
C ALA A 15 9.52 6.12 2.73
N ILE A 16 8.24 5.87 3.05
CA ILE A 16 7.82 5.50 4.42
C ILE A 16 8.44 4.16 4.82
N MET A 17 8.46 3.18 3.91
CA MET A 17 9.09 1.88 4.17
C MET A 17 10.60 2.03 4.44
N LEU A 18 11.30 2.81 3.62
CA LEU A 18 12.72 3.11 3.84
C LEU A 18 12.95 3.85 5.16
N LEU A 19 12.08 4.80 5.53
CA LEU A 19 12.16 5.52 6.81
C LEU A 19 12.01 4.60 8.02
N ILE A 20 11.07 3.64 7.96
CA ILE A 20 10.88 2.64 9.02
C ILE A 20 12.15 1.80 9.18
N VAL A 21 12.74 1.32 8.08
CA VAL A 21 13.99 0.54 8.16
C VAL A 21 15.15 1.40 8.64
N MET A 22 15.29 2.64 8.19
CA MET A 22 16.32 3.54 8.71
C MET A 22 16.17 3.78 10.23
N ALA A 23 14.93 3.86 10.73
CA ALA A 23 14.69 4.03 12.16
C ALA A 23 15.14 2.82 12.99
N THR A 24 15.25 1.62 12.41
CA THR A 24 15.74 0.43 13.12
C THR A 24 17.25 0.29 13.12
N THR A 25 17.98 1.02 12.27
CA THR A 25 19.44 0.86 12.16
C THR A 25 20.21 1.64 13.22
N GLY A 26 19.60 2.67 13.84
CA GLY A 26 20.27 3.53 14.82
C GLY A 26 21.37 4.43 14.23
N LEU A 27 21.52 4.44 12.91
CA LEU A 27 22.44 5.30 12.17
C LEU A 27 21.71 6.56 11.67
N ALA A 28 22.45 7.62 11.39
CA ALA A 28 21.92 8.87 10.84
C ALA A 28 22.54 9.20 9.47
N GLY A 29 21.79 9.94 8.66
CA GLY A 29 22.26 10.44 7.37
C GLY A 29 22.56 9.34 6.34
N ALA A 30 23.64 9.50 5.59
CA ALA A 30 23.98 8.60 4.48
C ALA A 30 24.19 7.13 4.91
N ALA A 31 24.72 6.92 6.11
CA ALA A 31 24.96 5.57 6.65
C ALA A 31 23.64 4.85 6.99
N ALA A 32 22.60 5.57 7.40
CA ALA A 32 21.27 5.00 7.61
C ALA A 32 20.64 4.54 6.29
N ILE A 33 20.78 5.36 5.24
CA ILE A 33 20.22 5.08 3.91
C ILE A 33 20.88 3.84 3.30
N THR A 34 22.21 3.76 3.32
CA THR A 34 22.94 2.63 2.73
C THR A 34 22.69 1.33 3.48
N THR A 35 22.66 1.37 4.80
CA THR A 35 22.33 0.20 5.63
C THR A 35 20.88 -0.21 5.44
N ALA A 36 19.92 0.70 5.45
CA ALA A 36 18.51 0.38 5.22
C ALA A 36 18.28 -0.23 3.83
N LEU A 37 18.92 0.30 2.79
CA LEU A 37 18.86 -0.27 1.44
C LEU A 37 19.51 -1.65 1.37
N ALA A 38 20.67 -1.84 2.00
CA ALA A 38 21.31 -3.14 2.07
C ALA A 38 20.47 -4.16 2.85
N THR A 39 19.80 -3.72 3.91
CA THR A 39 18.90 -4.54 4.73
C THR A 39 17.65 -4.94 3.94
N LEU A 40 17.07 -4.00 3.19
CA LEU A 40 15.93 -4.24 2.30
C LEU A 40 16.27 -5.16 1.13
N GLY A 41 17.48 -5.05 0.58
CA GLY A 41 17.95 -5.88 -0.52
C GLY A 41 18.50 -7.25 -0.09
N GLY A 42 18.65 -7.49 1.20
CA GLY A 42 19.16 -8.73 1.77
C GLY A 42 20.50 -9.15 1.14
N PRO A 43 20.64 -10.37 0.60
CA PRO A 43 21.91 -10.88 0.07
C PRO A 43 22.40 -10.12 -1.17
N ALA A 44 21.52 -9.43 -1.89
CA ALA A 44 21.89 -8.56 -3.02
C ALA A 44 22.36 -7.16 -2.57
N GLY A 45 22.34 -6.89 -1.25
CA GLY A 45 22.79 -5.63 -0.67
C GLY A 45 22.05 -4.42 -1.22
N MET A 46 22.76 -3.30 -1.32
CA MET A 46 22.16 -2.01 -1.69
C MET A 46 21.48 -2.04 -3.07
N LEU A 47 22.05 -2.76 -4.05
CA LEU A 47 21.47 -2.91 -5.38
C LEU A 47 20.10 -3.60 -5.33
N GLY A 48 19.97 -4.64 -4.50
CA GLY A 48 18.69 -5.30 -4.23
C GLY A 48 17.67 -4.35 -3.62
N GLY A 49 18.09 -3.51 -2.67
CA GLY A 49 17.23 -2.52 -2.04
C GLY A 49 16.70 -1.48 -3.02
N ILE A 50 17.57 -0.96 -3.90
CA ILE A 50 17.18 0.01 -4.93
C ILE A 50 16.23 -0.63 -5.93
N ALA A 51 16.53 -1.85 -6.41
CA ALA A 51 15.69 -2.56 -7.34
C ALA A 51 14.29 -2.84 -6.73
N LEU A 52 14.25 -3.28 -5.47
CA LEU A 52 13.01 -3.53 -4.75
C LEU A 52 12.17 -2.25 -4.60
N LEU A 53 12.77 -1.13 -4.18
CA LEU A 53 12.06 0.15 -4.08
C LEU A 53 11.59 0.66 -5.44
N GLY A 54 12.34 0.41 -6.51
CA GLY A 54 11.92 0.71 -7.88
C GLY A 54 10.67 -0.07 -8.28
N ILE A 55 10.65 -1.38 -8.02
CA ILE A 55 9.49 -2.25 -8.31
C ILE A 55 8.28 -1.83 -7.47
N ILE A 56 8.47 -1.60 -6.17
CA ILE A 56 7.41 -1.14 -5.27
C ILE A 56 6.89 0.21 -5.75
N GLY A 57 7.75 1.15 -6.12
CA GLY A 57 7.35 2.47 -6.66
C GLY A 57 6.46 2.34 -7.90
N LEU A 58 6.83 1.47 -8.85
CA LEU A 58 6.02 1.20 -10.04
C LEU A 58 4.68 0.51 -9.70
N ALA A 59 4.68 -0.45 -8.77
CA ALA A 59 3.45 -1.10 -8.31
C ALA A 59 2.53 -0.12 -7.57
N THR A 60 3.11 0.84 -6.85
CA THR A 60 2.36 1.87 -6.12
C THR A 60 1.66 2.82 -7.08
N GLU A 61 2.24 3.08 -8.26
CA GLU A 61 1.59 3.90 -9.29
C GLU A 61 0.30 3.24 -9.82
N MET A 62 0.30 1.91 -9.95
CA MET A 62 -0.89 1.12 -10.31
C MET A 62 -1.92 1.13 -9.18
N LEU A 63 -1.48 0.95 -7.93
CA LEU A 63 -2.36 1.01 -6.76
C LEU A 63 -2.93 2.42 -6.54
N SER A 64 -2.17 3.48 -6.81
CA SER A 64 -2.60 4.86 -6.55
C SER A 64 -3.75 5.30 -7.46
N LYS A 65 -3.92 4.70 -8.64
CA LYS A 65 -5.08 4.93 -9.52
C LYS A 65 -6.40 4.37 -8.96
N TYR A 66 -6.35 3.29 -8.19
CA TYR A 66 -7.54 2.59 -7.69
C TYR A 66 -7.68 2.65 -6.14
N GLY A 67 -6.64 3.11 -5.46
CA GLY A 67 -6.59 3.51 -4.07
C GLY A 67 -7.03 2.46 -3.06
N LEU A 68 -7.59 2.97 -1.95
CA LEU A 68 -8.21 2.16 -0.90
C LEU A 68 -9.44 1.40 -1.43
N GLU A 69 -10.19 1.98 -2.36
CA GLU A 69 -11.47 1.44 -2.85
C GLU A 69 -11.31 0.05 -3.47
N ALA A 70 -10.44 -0.09 -4.48
CA ALA A 70 -10.23 -1.39 -5.10
C ALA A 70 -9.58 -2.40 -4.16
N LEU A 71 -8.75 -1.95 -3.21
CA LEU A 71 -8.19 -2.82 -2.18
C LEU A 71 -9.29 -3.42 -1.30
N LEU A 72 -10.19 -2.58 -0.77
CA LEU A 72 -11.31 -3.07 0.05
C LEU A 72 -12.24 -3.97 -0.77
N ILE A 73 -12.55 -3.61 -2.02
CA ILE A 73 -13.37 -4.46 -2.90
C ILE A 73 -12.70 -5.82 -3.12
N ALA A 74 -11.41 -5.86 -3.46
CA ALA A 74 -10.69 -7.10 -3.69
C ALA A 74 -10.67 -8.00 -2.44
N ILE A 75 -10.39 -7.42 -1.26
CA ILE A 75 -10.36 -8.15 0.01
C ILE A 75 -11.73 -8.75 0.33
N TYR A 76 -12.81 -7.96 0.24
CA TYR A 76 -14.16 -8.45 0.54
C TYR A 76 -14.65 -9.46 -0.50
N ARG A 77 -14.31 -9.28 -1.77
CA ARG A 77 -14.63 -10.25 -2.82
C ARG A 77 -13.96 -11.60 -2.58
N GLN A 78 -12.69 -11.59 -2.16
CA GLN A 78 -11.96 -12.80 -1.75
C GLN A 78 -12.63 -13.48 -0.56
N ARG A 79 -13.07 -12.72 0.46
CA ARG A 79 -13.75 -13.28 1.64
C ARG A 79 -15.11 -13.89 1.32
N ILE A 80 -15.88 -13.28 0.41
CA ILE A 80 -17.14 -13.88 -0.09
C ILE A 80 -16.85 -15.20 -0.82
N GLN A 81 -15.81 -15.23 -1.66
CA GLN A 81 -15.41 -16.45 -2.35
C GLN A 81 -14.96 -17.56 -1.38
N ASN A 82 -14.35 -17.17 -0.26
CA ASN A 82 -13.96 -18.08 0.83
C ASN A 82 -15.15 -18.50 1.73
N GLY A 83 -16.39 -18.16 1.36
CA GLY A 83 -17.60 -18.63 2.05
C GLY A 83 -18.16 -17.68 3.10
N GLU A 84 -17.66 -16.44 3.22
CA GLU A 84 -18.22 -15.48 4.17
C GLU A 84 -19.54 -14.88 3.68
N SER A 85 -20.52 -14.73 4.58
CA SER A 85 -21.84 -14.21 4.21
C SER A 85 -21.81 -12.71 3.90
N ARG A 86 -22.49 -12.30 2.83
CA ARG A 86 -22.64 -10.88 2.43
C ARG A 86 -23.21 -10.00 3.54
N LEU A 87 -24.05 -10.55 4.40
CA LEU A 87 -24.63 -9.84 5.55
C LEU A 87 -23.58 -9.47 6.61
N ASN A 88 -22.59 -10.34 6.83
CA ASN A 88 -21.53 -10.09 7.80
C ASN A 88 -20.61 -8.96 7.32
N ILE A 89 -20.21 -9.03 6.05
CA ILE A 89 -19.40 -8.01 5.40
C ILE A 89 -20.10 -6.65 5.41
N ARG A 90 -21.41 -6.59 5.15
CA ARG A 90 -22.18 -5.34 5.21
C ARG A 90 -22.20 -4.74 6.63
N LYS A 91 -22.36 -5.56 7.67
CA LYS A 91 -22.30 -5.09 9.06
C LYS A 91 -20.91 -4.54 9.40
N GLU A 92 -19.86 -5.16 8.86
CA GLU A 92 -18.48 -4.72 9.04
C GLU A 92 -18.20 -3.40 8.33
N ILE A 93 -18.58 -3.27 7.05
CA ILE A 93 -18.52 -2.02 6.27
C ILE A 93 -19.26 -0.89 7.01
N ARG A 94 -20.40 -1.21 7.65
CA ARG A 94 -21.17 -0.25 8.46
C ARG A 94 -20.52 0.16 9.79
N LYS A 95 -19.54 -0.58 10.29
CA LYS A 95 -18.79 -0.23 11.50
C LYS A 95 -17.45 0.45 11.20
N LEU A 96 -16.93 0.31 9.98
CA LEU A 96 -15.66 0.93 9.59
C LEU A 96 -15.76 2.46 9.56
N PRO A 97 -14.79 3.18 10.15
CA PRO A 97 -14.69 4.64 10.10
C PRO A 97 -14.11 5.10 8.75
N ILE A 98 -14.84 4.84 7.67
CA ILE A 98 -14.49 5.21 6.29
C ILE A 98 -15.29 6.43 5.81
N SER A 99 -14.82 7.08 4.74
CA SER A 99 -15.54 8.19 4.13
C SER A 99 -16.92 7.74 3.60
N ARG A 100 -17.89 8.66 3.57
CA ARG A 100 -19.26 8.36 3.11
C ARG A 100 -19.27 7.87 1.66
N GLU A 101 -18.42 8.44 0.81
CA GLU A 101 -18.31 8.05 -0.59
C GLU A 101 -17.76 6.63 -0.74
N LEU A 102 -16.68 6.28 -0.02
CA LEU A 102 -16.11 4.94 -0.04
C LEU A 102 -17.11 3.91 0.47
N ARG A 103 -17.85 4.25 1.53
CA ARG A 103 -18.93 3.39 2.04
C ARG A 103 -20.04 3.19 1.01
N ARG A 104 -20.47 4.26 0.33
CA ARG A 104 -21.53 4.18 -0.69
C ARG A 104 -21.14 3.21 -1.79
N ARG A 105 -19.92 3.30 -2.29
CA ARG A 105 -19.39 2.42 -3.34
C ARG A 105 -19.27 0.95 -2.90
N LEU A 106 -18.84 0.72 -1.66
CA LEU A 106 -18.82 -0.62 -1.07
C LEU A 106 -20.24 -1.21 -0.90
N ASP A 107 -21.21 -0.39 -0.49
CA ASP A 107 -22.61 -0.80 -0.41
C ASP A 107 -23.23 -1.02 -1.81
N GLU A 108 -22.77 -0.34 -2.86
CA GLU A 108 -23.18 -0.57 -4.26
C GLU A 108 -22.61 -1.87 -4.84
N GLU A 109 -21.32 -2.16 -4.59
CA GLU A 109 -20.64 -3.36 -5.10
C GLU A 109 -21.11 -4.65 -4.39
N PHE A 110 -21.38 -4.57 -3.08
CA PHE A 110 -21.79 -5.71 -2.26
C PHE A 110 -23.28 -5.69 -1.86
N GLY A 111 -24.02 -4.66 -2.29
CA GLY A 111 -25.47 -4.56 -2.16
C GLY A 111 -26.17 -5.63 -2.98
N CYS A 112 -27.26 -6.17 -2.43
CA CYS A 112 -28.21 -6.98 -3.19
C CYS A 112 -29.12 -6.06 -4.01
#